data_AF-A0A645IPZ6-F1
#
_entry.id   AF-A0A645IPZ6-F1
#
_cell.length_a   1.000
_cell.length_b   1.000
_cell.length_c   1.000
_cell.angle_alpha   90.00
_cell.angle_beta   90.00
_cell.angle_gamma   90.00
#
_symmetry.space_group_name_H-M   'P 1'
#
loop_
_entity.id
_entity.type
_entity.pdbx_description
1 polymer ?
#
loop_
_entity_poly.entity_id
_entity_poly.type
_entity_poly.pdbx_seq_one_letter_code
_entity_poly.pdbx_strand_id
1 'polypeptide(L)' 'MKISKENIANGMKTVKWPGRLEIMKTNPRVVIDGAHNIDGISKLTESIDMYFKYDNLI' A
#
# COMPACT_ATOMS: atom_id res chain seq x y z
N MET A 1 30.07 -2.30 -2.00
CA MET A 1 29.26 -1.83 -3.16
C MET A 1 28.75 -0.43 -2.85
N LYS A 2 28.77 0.51 -3.81
CA LYS A 2 28.10 1.81 -3.67
C LYS A 2 26.74 1.74 -4.37
N ILE A 3 25.68 2.13 -3.67
CA ILE A 3 24.33 2.26 -4.26
C ILE A 3 24.24 3.67 -4.85
N SER A 4 23.99 3.78 -6.16
CA SER A 4 23.76 5.07 -6.81
C SER A 4 22.35 5.59 -6.57
N LYS A 5 22.12 6.89 -6.77
CA LYS A 5 20.77 7.48 -6.73
C LYS A 5 19.81 6.79 -7.70
N GLU A 6 20.31 6.37 -8.86
CA GLU A 6 19.52 5.66 -9.86
C GLU A 6 19.13 4.26 -9.38
N ASN A 7 20.02 3.56 -8.66
CA ASN A 7 19.65 2.29 -8.03
C ASN A 7 18.54 2.47 -7.00
N ILE A 8 18.57 3.54 -6.20
CA ILE A 8 17.51 3.85 -5.22
C ILE A 8 16.19 4.13 -5.94
N ALA A 9 16.20 5.03 -6.93
CA ALA A 9 15.00 5.39 -7.69
C ALA A 9 14.38 4.16 -8.37
N ASN A 10 15.20 3.32 -9.00
CA ASN A 10 14.75 2.10 -9.66
C ASN A 10 14.21 1.07 -8.67
N GLY A 11 14.84 0.93 -7.49
CA GLY A 11 14.34 0.06 -6.44
C GLY A 11 12.96 0.52 -5.94
N MET A 12 12.80 1.80 -5.61
CA MET A 12 11.52 2.35 -5.15
C MET A 12 10.42 2.27 -6.21
N LYS A 13 10.78 2.38 -7.51
CA LYS A 13 9.83 2.26 -8.61
C LYS A 13 9.35 0.83 -8.84
N THR A 14 10.20 -0.17 -8.59
CA THR A 14 9.94 -1.57 -8.97
C THR A 14 9.62 -2.49 -7.81
N VAL A 15 9.80 -2.01 -6.56
CA VAL A 15 9.48 -2.78 -5.37
C VAL A 15 8.02 -3.22 -5.38
N LYS A 16 7.79 -4.48 -5.03
CA LYS A 16 6.47 -5.02 -4.71
C LYS A 16 6.43 -5.29 -3.21
N TRP A 17 5.33 -4.96 -2.56
CA TRP A 17 5.15 -5.20 -1.14
C TRP A 17 3.86 -5.98 -0.89
N PRO A 18 3.92 -7.33 -0.97
CA PRO A 18 2.73 -8.15 -0.78
C PRO A 18 2.08 -7.93 0.59
N GLY A 19 0.76 -7.79 0.61
CA GLY A 19 -0.03 -7.61 1.83
C GLY A 19 0.16 -6.26 2.54
N ARG A 20 0.59 -5.21 1.85
CA ARG A 20 0.63 -3.82 2.36
C ARG A 20 -0.07 -2.88 1.38
N LEU A 21 -1.31 -2.51 1.68
CA LEU A 21 -2.23 -1.78 0.79
C LEU A 21 -2.24 -2.34 -0.65
N GLU A 22 -2.17 -3.66 -0.77
CA GLU A 22 -2.02 -4.33 -2.07
C GLU A 22 -3.37 -4.42 -2.78
N ILE A 23 -3.45 -3.91 -4.01
CA ILE A 23 -4.66 -3.98 -4.83
C ILE A 23 -4.73 -5.35 -5.52
N MET A 24 -5.69 -6.18 -5.10
CA MET A 24 -5.94 -7.51 -5.64
C MET A 24 -6.88 -7.48 -6.85
N LYS A 25 -7.76 -6.47 -6.92
CA LYS A 25 -8.74 -6.28 -7.99
C LYS A 25 -9.11 -4.81 -8.10
N THR A 26 -9.46 -4.32 -9.30
CA THR A 26 -9.80 -2.90 -9.53
C THR A 26 -11.29 -2.63 -9.75
N ASN A 27 -12.10 -3.63 -10.13
CA ASN A 27 -13.54 -3.47 -10.33
C ASN A 27 -14.34 -4.76 -9.98
N PRO A 28 -14.95 -4.87 -8.78
CA PRO A 28 -14.84 -3.93 -7.65
C PRO A 28 -13.40 -3.86 -7.12
N ARG A 29 -13.05 -2.74 -6.48
CA ARG A 29 -11.73 -2.58 -5.88
C ARG A 29 -11.63 -3.48 -4.65
N VAL A 30 -10.61 -4.33 -4.60
CA VAL A 30 -10.27 -5.18 -3.46
C VAL A 30 -8.84 -4.87 -3.07
N VAL A 31 -8.63 -4.48 -1.81
CA VAL A 31 -7.33 -4.13 -1.25
C VAL A 31 -7.08 -5.00 -0.02
N ILE A 32 -5.86 -5.52 0.14
CA ILE A 32 -5.46 -6.28 1.31
C ILE A 32 -4.32 -5.58 2.07
N ASP A 33 -4.38 -5.64 3.40
CA ASP A 33 -3.32 -5.15 4.27
C ASP A 33 -3.17 -6.07 5.49
N GLY A 34 -1.93 -6.34 5.89
CA GLY A 34 -1.59 -7.19 7.04
C GLY A 34 -1.43 -6.46 8.36
N ALA A 35 -2.03 -5.27 8.52
CA ALA A 35 -2.16 -4.57 9.79
C ALA A 35 -2.84 -5.46 10.84
N HIS A 36 -2.17 -5.66 11.96
CA HIS A 36 -2.64 -6.55 13.03
C HIS A 36 -2.36 -5.98 14.44
N ASN A 37 -1.85 -4.75 14.51
CA ASN A 37 -1.60 -4.01 15.75
C ASN A 37 -2.20 -2.61 15.65
N ILE A 38 -2.31 -1.92 16.80
CA ILE A 38 -3.00 -0.63 16.87
C ILE A 38 -2.37 0.45 15.97
N ASP A 39 -1.05 0.48 15.88
CA ASP A 39 -0.32 1.45 15.05
C ASP A 39 -0.56 1.18 13.55
N GLY A 40 -0.41 -0.06 13.11
CA GLY A 40 -0.65 -0.47 11.74
C GLY A 40 -2.10 -0.28 11.31
N ILE A 41 -3.06 -0.59 12.18
CA ILE A 41 -4.49 -0.37 11.89
C ILE A 41 -4.77 1.13 11.76
N SER A 42 -4.21 1.96 12.65
CA SER A 42 -4.37 3.42 12.56
C SER A 42 -3.82 3.97 11.24
N LYS A 43 -2.65 3.48 10.80
CA LYS A 43 -2.05 3.86 9.52
C LYS A 43 -2.80 3.32 8.31
N LEU A 44 -3.39 2.14 8.41
CA LEU A 44 -4.27 1.60 7.39
C LEU A 44 -5.50 2.50 7.21
N THR A 45 -6.17 2.91 8.29
CA THR A 45 -7.31 3.81 8.24
C THR A 45 -6.95 5.16 7.61
N GLU A 46 -5.86 5.80 8.05
CA GLU A 46 -5.36 7.06 7.46
C GLU A 46 -5.11 6.91 5.95
N SER A 47 -4.52 5.78 5.53
CA SER A 47 -4.22 5.52 4.12
C SER A 47 -5.47 5.27 3.30
N ILE A 48 -6.48 4.61 3.89
CA ILE A 48 -7.76 4.38 3.22
C ILE A 48 -8.42 5.71 2.87
N ASP A 49 -8.47 6.62 3.82
CA ASP A 49 -9.09 7.95 3.65
C ASP A 49 -8.30 8.83 2.67
N MET A 50 -6.97 8.70 2.65
CA MET A 50 -6.11 9.51 1.78
C MET A 50 -6.15 9.04 0.32
N TYR A 51 -6.13 7.74 0.07
CA TYR A 51 -5.86 7.19 -1.26
C TYR A 51 -7.08 6.62 -1.97
N PHE A 52 -8.14 6.25 -1.25
CA PHE A 52 -9.32 5.64 -1.87
C PHE A 52 -10.55 6.52 -1.72
N LYS A 53 -11.20 6.76 -2.86
CA LYS A 53 -12.60 7.18 -2.91
C LYS A 53 -13.47 5.94 -3.06
N TYR A 54 -14.53 5.86 -2.27
CA TYR A 54 -15.48 4.77 -2.26
C TYR A 54 -16.85 5.29 -1.82
N ASP A 55 -17.92 4.73 -2.38
CA ASP A 55 -19.29 5.01 -1.91
C ASP A 55 -19.67 4.07 -0.76
N ASN A 56 -19.17 2.83 -0.80
CA ASN A 56 -19.36 1.82 0.24
C ASN A 56 -18.05 1.08 0.49
N LEU A 57 -17.68 0.97 1.76
CA LEU A 57 -16.59 0.11 2.24
C LEU A 57 -17.21 -1.10 2.93
N ILE A 58 -16.79 -2.30 2.55
CA ILE A 58 -17.35 -3.59 2.98
C ILE A 58 -16.25 -4.42 3.62
#